data_AF-D5UL81-F1
#
_entry.id   AF-D5UL81-F1
#
_cell.length_a   1.000
_cell.length_b   1.000
_cell.length_c   1.000
_cell.angle_alpha   90.00
_cell.angle_beta   90.00
_cell.angle_gamma   90.00
#
_symmetry.space_group_name_H-M   'P 1'
#
loop_
_entity.id
_entity.type
_entity.pdbx_description
1 polymer ?
#
loop_
_entity_poly.entity_id
_entity_poly.type
_entity_poly.pdbx_seq_one_letter_code
_entity_poly.pdbx_strand_id
1 'polypeptide(L)'
;MPPHARRRRRLLRWSGLPVALLLGLALNLLLLGPGYTEARALYDAGDDWEAVDAFDRQERWAVVERWKASFNAGTARYRAGLYSSAIRYLDDALGTVPEEHRCDVQTNRALALLAQEEEARVLAEEQLAFTEALATALEAQAAGDPFDAEVLEPPYEGADPPELADELWLASYYLRDAADSAALAAEALADPACAPPASQGGGDGEDDEDEAPQDPSDPQDPSDPQDQGGDGGQDDAADDFSQRQAEQRMLDLLELAGDVERLAQAAEDGTLEDLPEPGAGEQETPDPAQAEAERQQRLAERNGQAGGGAGLEEPGGAEGPGTAPGGGTAPGTGGGGGGRNW
;
A
#
# COMPACT_ATOMS: atom_id res chain seq x y z
N MET A 1 5.05 -67.07 -22.33
CA MET A 1 4.85 -66.36 -21.05
C MET A 1 3.53 -66.81 -20.44
N PRO A 2 3.52 -67.28 -19.19
CA PRO A 2 2.29 -67.73 -18.55
C PRO A 2 1.28 -66.57 -18.39
N PRO A 3 -0.04 -66.84 -18.45
CA PRO A 3 -1.07 -65.81 -18.34
C PRO A 3 -1.02 -65.05 -17.00
N HIS A 4 -0.62 -65.70 -15.91
CA HIS A 4 -0.41 -65.07 -14.61
C HIS A 4 0.75 -64.05 -14.61
N ALA A 5 1.79 -64.27 -15.41
CA ALA A 5 2.91 -63.35 -15.52
C ALA A 5 2.53 -62.05 -16.27
N ARG A 6 1.62 -62.14 -17.26
CA ARG A 6 1.09 -60.97 -17.97
C ARG A 6 0.19 -60.12 -17.07
N ARG A 7 -0.69 -60.75 -16.29
CA ARG A 7 -1.57 -60.06 -15.33
C ARG A 7 -0.77 -59.34 -14.24
N ARG A 8 0.25 -59.99 -13.68
CA ARG A 8 1.15 -59.39 -12.67
C ARG A 8 1.93 -58.18 -13.20
N ARG A 9 2.48 -58.26 -14.42
CA ARG A 9 3.18 -57.12 -15.05
C ARG A 9 2.23 -55.94 -15.34
N ARG A 10 0.98 -56.23 -15.71
CA ARG A 10 -0.03 -55.19 -15.90
C ARG A 10 -0.34 -54.50 -14.57
N LEU A 11 -0.60 -55.27 -13.51
CA LEU A 11 -0.85 -54.71 -12.17
C LEU A 11 0.33 -53.87 -11.66
N LEU A 12 1.58 -54.32 -11.84
CA LEU A 12 2.76 -53.55 -11.43
C LEU A 12 2.94 -52.22 -12.18
N ARG A 13 2.58 -52.17 -13.47
CA ARG A 13 2.62 -50.91 -14.23
C ARG A 13 1.51 -49.94 -13.79
N TRP A 14 0.34 -50.47 -13.45
CA TRP A 14 -0.78 -49.67 -12.95
C TRP A 14 -0.54 -49.17 -11.52
N SER A 15 0.15 -49.94 -10.68
CA SER A 15 0.56 -49.47 -9.34
C SER A 15 1.83 -48.61 -9.35
N GLY A 16 2.68 -48.74 -10.37
CA GLY A 16 3.91 -47.96 -10.49
C GLY A 16 3.68 -46.49 -10.77
N LEU A 17 2.62 -46.14 -11.52
CA LEU A 17 2.29 -44.76 -11.84
C LEU A 17 1.92 -43.91 -10.61
N PRO A 18 0.98 -44.31 -9.73
CA PRO A 18 0.68 -43.52 -8.53
C PRO A 18 1.89 -43.41 -7.59
N VAL A 19 2.71 -44.45 -7.47
CA VAL A 19 3.95 -44.40 -6.68
C VAL A 19 4.94 -43.40 -7.28
N ALA A 20 5.12 -43.39 -8.60
CA ALA A 20 5.99 -42.43 -9.27
C ALA A 20 5.50 -40.99 -9.10
N LEU A 21 4.18 -40.74 -9.17
CA LEU A 21 3.58 -39.43 -8.90
C LEU A 21 3.82 -38.98 -7.46
N LEU A 22 3.60 -39.87 -6.48
CA LEU A 22 3.85 -39.56 -5.07
C LEU A 22 5.34 -39.26 -4.80
N LEU A 23 6.25 -40.01 -5.41
CA LEU A 23 7.69 -39.73 -5.32
C LEU A 23 8.05 -38.40 -5.98
N GLY A 24 7.45 -38.07 -7.13
CA GLY A 24 7.62 -36.79 -7.79
C GLY A 24 7.13 -35.62 -6.93
N LEU A 25 5.95 -35.75 -6.33
CA LEU A 25 5.41 -34.76 -5.39
C LEU A 25 6.30 -34.62 -4.15
N ALA A 26 6.72 -35.74 -3.54
CA ALA A 26 7.59 -35.72 -2.38
C ALA A 26 8.94 -35.06 -2.68
N LEU A 27 9.50 -35.32 -3.87
CA LEU A 27 10.73 -34.65 -4.32
C LEU A 27 10.50 -33.15 -4.55
N ASN A 28 9.38 -32.75 -5.15
CA ASN A 28 9.04 -31.34 -5.34
C ASN A 28 8.92 -30.60 -3.99
N LEU A 29 8.22 -31.19 -3.02
CA LEU A 29 8.11 -30.64 -1.65
C LEU A 29 9.47 -30.55 -0.94
N LEU A 30 10.35 -31.55 -1.15
CA LEU A 30 11.69 -31.54 -0.58
C LEU A 30 12.57 -30.42 -1.17
N LEU A 31 12.36 -30.06 -2.44
CA LEU A 31 13.13 -29.01 -3.14
C LEU A 31 12.58 -27.61 -2.90
N LEU A 32 11.29 -27.45 -2.59
CA LEU A 32 10.66 -26.17 -2.30
C LEU A 32 11.22 -25.50 -1.04
N GLY A 33 11.48 -26.28 0.02
CA GLY A 33 11.97 -25.75 1.30
C GLY A 33 13.29 -24.97 1.19
N PRO A 34 14.38 -25.58 0.68
CA PRO A 34 15.65 -24.90 0.50
C PRO A 34 15.55 -23.65 -0.40
N GLY A 35 14.79 -23.74 -1.51
CA GLY A 35 14.60 -22.61 -2.42
C GLY A 35 13.89 -21.43 -1.74
N TYR A 36 12.87 -21.71 -0.93
CA TYR A 36 12.20 -20.70 -0.13
C TYR A 36 13.14 -20.05 0.90
N THR A 37 13.93 -20.86 1.63
CA THR A 37 14.86 -20.30 2.64
C THR A 37 15.93 -19.39 2.02
N GLU A 38 16.39 -19.72 0.81
CA GLU A 38 17.31 -18.87 0.04
C GLU A 38 16.62 -17.58 -0.39
N ALA A 39 15.44 -17.67 -1.02
CA ALA A 39 14.67 -16.51 -1.47
C ALA A 39 14.34 -15.55 -0.31
N ARG A 40 13.94 -16.11 0.83
CA ARG A 40 13.68 -15.34 2.04
C ARG A 40 14.94 -14.68 2.59
N ALA A 41 16.08 -15.38 2.60
CA ALA A 41 17.33 -14.79 3.08
C ALA A 41 17.76 -13.60 2.20
N LEU A 42 17.60 -13.70 0.88
CA LEU A 42 17.86 -12.60 -0.06
C LEU A 42 16.91 -11.42 0.20
N TYR A 43 15.61 -11.71 0.38
CA TYR A 43 14.62 -10.70 0.74
C TYR A 43 14.99 -9.99 2.06
N ASP A 44 15.24 -10.75 3.12
CA ASP A 44 15.56 -10.20 4.45
C ASP A 44 16.89 -9.43 4.44
N ALA A 45 17.83 -9.77 3.55
CA ALA A 45 19.08 -9.03 3.34
C ALA A 45 18.90 -7.72 2.54
N GLY A 46 17.77 -7.54 1.84
CA GLY A 46 17.54 -6.42 0.93
C GLY A 46 18.16 -6.57 -0.45
N ASP A 47 18.54 -7.79 -0.83
CA ASP A 47 18.92 -8.13 -2.19
C ASP A 47 17.65 -8.33 -3.03
N ASP A 48 16.92 -7.23 -3.27
CA ASP A 48 15.53 -7.27 -3.75
C ASP A 48 15.41 -7.91 -5.15
N TRP A 49 16.37 -7.66 -6.06
CA TRP A 49 16.37 -8.25 -7.41
C TRP A 49 16.68 -9.75 -7.38
N GLU A 50 17.66 -10.17 -6.59
CA GLU A 50 17.98 -11.58 -6.38
C GLU A 50 16.82 -12.32 -5.71
N ALA A 51 16.11 -11.66 -4.78
CA ALA A 51 14.90 -12.19 -4.17
C ALA A 51 13.79 -12.39 -5.20
N VAL A 52 13.57 -11.43 -6.11
CA VAL A 52 12.61 -11.58 -7.24
C VAL A 52 12.97 -12.81 -8.08
N ASP A 53 14.23 -12.95 -8.48
CA ASP A 53 14.69 -14.09 -9.28
C ASP A 53 14.50 -15.44 -8.55
N ALA A 54 14.72 -15.46 -7.24
CA ALA A 54 14.56 -16.65 -6.41
C ALA A 54 13.09 -17.05 -6.25
N PHE A 55 12.19 -16.09 -5.97
CA PHE A 55 10.76 -16.35 -5.88
C PHE A 55 10.13 -16.70 -7.23
N ASP A 56 10.61 -16.15 -8.34
CA ASP A 56 10.17 -16.55 -9.70
C ASP A 56 10.56 -17.99 -10.05
N ARG A 57 11.67 -18.49 -9.53
CA ARG A 57 12.00 -19.92 -9.64
C ARG A 57 11.01 -20.73 -8.82
N GLN A 58 10.67 -20.30 -7.61
CA GLN A 58 9.75 -21.02 -6.73
C GLN A 58 8.32 -21.10 -7.31
N GLU A 59 7.80 -19.99 -7.83
CA GLU A 59 6.46 -19.88 -8.42
C GLU A 59 6.22 -20.91 -9.52
N ARG A 60 7.20 -21.07 -10.42
CA ARG A 60 7.13 -22.06 -11.53
C ARG A 60 6.97 -23.50 -11.08
N TRP A 61 7.41 -23.85 -9.87
CA TRP A 61 7.41 -25.23 -9.37
C TRP A 61 6.43 -25.46 -8.21
N ALA A 62 5.76 -24.42 -7.72
CA ALA A 62 4.81 -24.52 -6.63
C ALA A 62 3.52 -25.21 -7.10
N VAL A 63 3.24 -26.39 -6.55
CA VAL A 63 2.00 -27.16 -6.83
C VAL A 63 1.07 -27.24 -5.62
N VAL A 64 1.59 -26.96 -4.43
CA VAL A 64 0.85 -26.90 -3.16
C VAL A 64 0.85 -25.43 -2.71
N GLU A 65 -0.28 -24.95 -2.19
CA GLU A 65 -0.45 -23.57 -1.72
C GLU A 65 0.06 -22.53 -2.72
N ARG A 66 -0.38 -22.66 -3.98
CA ARG A 66 0.10 -21.85 -5.12
C ARG A 66 0.07 -20.35 -4.83
N TRP A 67 -0.95 -19.88 -4.09
CA TRP A 67 -1.07 -18.49 -3.68
C TRP A 67 0.15 -17.94 -2.94
N LYS A 68 0.85 -18.75 -2.12
CA LYS A 68 2.04 -18.29 -1.38
C LYS A 68 3.19 -17.94 -2.31
N ALA A 69 3.37 -18.71 -3.38
CA ALA A 69 4.44 -18.46 -4.33
C ALA A 69 4.19 -17.17 -5.12
N SER A 70 2.95 -16.94 -5.57
CA SER A 70 2.55 -15.69 -6.20
C SER A 70 2.63 -14.51 -5.22
N PHE A 71 2.18 -14.69 -3.98
CA PHE A 71 2.27 -13.68 -2.92
C PHE A 71 3.72 -13.26 -2.64
N ASN A 72 4.64 -14.20 -2.47
CA ASN A 72 6.05 -13.90 -2.23
C ASN A 72 6.71 -13.23 -3.44
N ALA A 73 6.40 -13.70 -4.66
CA ALA A 73 6.91 -13.11 -5.91
C ALA A 73 6.42 -11.67 -6.11
N GLY A 74 5.16 -11.39 -5.75
CA GLY A 74 4.59 -10.04 -5.76
C GLY A 74 5.22 -9.13 -4.70
N THR A 75 5.38 -9.64 -3.48
CA THR A 75 5.98 -8.89 -2.37
C THR A 75 7.45 -8.54 -2.63
N ALA A 76 8.24 -9.45 -3.22
CA ALA A 76 9.61 -9.16 -3.62
C ALA A 76 9.68 -8.10 -4.73
N ARG A 77 8.75 -8.12 -5.69
CA ARG A 77 8.65 -7.10 -6.74
C ARG A 77 8.29 -5.73 -6.22
N TYR A 78 7.37 -5.68 -5.25
CA TYR A 78 7.04 -4.43 -4.57
C TYR A 78 8.30 -3.79 -3.98
N ARG A 79 9.12 -4.57 -3.28
CA ARG A 79 10.39 -4.08 -2.73
C ARG A 79 11.40 -3.65 -3.77
N ALA A 80 11.45 -4.33 -4.91
CA ALA A 80 12.29 -3.97 -6.04
C ALA A 80 11.78 -2.74 -6.84
N GLY A 81 10.67 -2.10 -6.43
CA GLY A 81 10.07 -0.96 -7.14
C GLY A 81 9.29 -1.35 -8.40
N LEU A 82 8.94 -2.64 -8.55
CA LEU A 82 8.23 -3.16 -9.72
C LEU A 82 6.72 -3.25 -9.44
N TYR A 83 6.07 -2.13 -9.16
CA TYR A 83 4.71 -2.08 -8.59
C TYR A 83 3.65 -2.73 -9.49
N SER A 84 3.62 -2.39 -10.78
CA SER A 84 2.67 -3.00 -11.75
C SER A 84 2.81 -4.53 -11.83
N SER A 85 4.05 -5.02 -11.76
CA SER A 85 4.35 -6.45 -11.73
C SER A 85 3.93 -7.08 -10.40
N ALA A 86 4.19 -6.39 -9.29
CA ALA A 86 3.79 -6.82 -7.94
C ALA A 86 2.28 -7.01 -7.85
N ILE A 87 1.49 -6.03 -8.31
CA ILE A 87 0.02 -6.06 -8.34
C ILE A 87 -0.47 -7.30 -9.09
N ARG A 88 0.05 -7.56 -10.30
CA ARG A 88 -0.35 -8.74 -11.07
C ARG A 88 -0.13 -10.06 -10.32
N TYR A 89 1.01 -10.22 -9.64
CA TYR A 89 1.28 -11.43 -8.86
C TYR A 89 0.41 -11.53 -7.60
N LEU A 90 0.06 -10.40 -6.99
CA LEU A 90 -0.84 -10.38 -5.84
C LEU A 90 -2.29 -10.68 -6.26
N ASP A 91 -2.73 -10.22 -7.43
CA ASP A 91 -3.99 -10.63 -8.05
C ASP A 91 -4.03 -12.14 -8.34
N ASP A 92 -2.93 -12.69 -8.88
CA ASP A 92 -2.79 -14.15 -9.09
C ASP A 92 -2.89 -14.91 -7.75
N ALA A 93 -2.34 -14.36 -6.65
CA ALA A 93 -2.46 -14.93 -5.32
C ALA A 93 -3.91 -14.87 -4.80
N LEU A 94 -4.59 -13.72 -4.93
CA LEU A 94 -6.00 -13.55 -4.55
C LEU A 94 -6.93 -14.55 -5.23
N GLY A 95 -6.62 -14.95 -6.47
CA GLY A 95 -7.41 -15.95 -7.18
C GLY A 95 -7.41 -17.36 -6.56
N THR A 96 -6.48 -17.66 -5.64
CA THR A 96 -6.35 -19.01 -5.04
C THR A 96 -6.11 -19.03 -3.53
N VAL A 97 -6.04 -17.86 -2.87
CA VAL A 97 -5.82 -17.75 -1.44
C VAL A 97 -7.04 -18.26 -0.65
N PRO A 98 -6.85 -19.02 0.44
CA PRO A 98 -7.91 -19.31 1.40
C PRO A 98 -8.42 -18.03 2.09
N GLU A 99 -9.69 -18.01 2.49
CA GLU A 99 -10.30 -16.81 3.08
C GLU A 99 -9.55 -16.31 4.33
N GLU A 100 -9.02 -17.24 5.14
CA GLU A 100 -8.24 -16.92 6.34
C GLU A 100 -6.93 -16.14 6.08
N HIS A 101 -6.43 -16.15 4.85
CA HIS A 101 -5.20 -15.46 4.43
C HIS A 101 -5.45 -14.36 3.40
N ARG A 102 -6.72 -14.14 3.03
CA ARG A 102 -7.08 -13.17 2.00
C ARG A 102 -6.67 -11.75 2.39
N CYS A 103 -6.82 -11.39 3.66
CA CYS A 103 -6.41 -10.07 4.12
C CYS A 103 -4.89 -9.85 3.98
N ASP A 104 -4.05 -10.85 4.29
CA ASP A 104 -2.59 -10.70 4.15
C ASP A 104 -2.21 -10.35 2.69
N VAL A 105 -2.89 -10.96 1.71
CA VAL A 105 -2.67 -10.67 0.28
C VAL A 105 -3.21 -9.29 -0.10
N GLN A 106 -4.40 -8.92 0.39
CA GLN A 106 -5.00 -7.60 0.12
C GLN A 106 -4.17 -6.45 0.69
N THR A 107 -3.61 -6.61 1.89
CA THR A 107 -2.72 -5.61 2.49
C THR A 107 -1.50 -5.36 1.60
N ASN A 108 -0.82 -6.41 1.15
CA ASN A 108 0.34 -6.25 0.26
C ASN A 108 -0.07 -5.67 -1.12
N ARG A 109 -1.27 -6.01 -1.62
CA ARG A 109 -1.81 -5.44 -2.85
C ARG A 109 -2.08 -3.95 -2.71
N ALA A 110 -2.69 -3.53 -1.59
CA ALA A 110 -2.92 -2.12 -1.28
C ALA A 110 -1.59 -1.35 -1.24
N LEU A 111 -0.55 -1.89 -0.57
CA LEU A 111 0.77 -1.26 -0.53
C LEU A 111 1.38 -1.07 -1.93
N ALA A 112 1.27 -2.07 -2.80
CA ALA A 112 1.76 -1.98 -4.17
C ALA A 112 0.99 -0.93 -5.00
N LEU A 113 -0.32 -0.84 -4.82
CA LEU A 113 -1.16 0.17 -5.48
C LEU A 113 -0.86 1.59 -4.99
N LEU A 114 -0.66 1.77 -3.69
CA LEU A 114 -0.26 3.07 -3.12
C LEU A 114 1.12 3.52 -3.62
N ALA A 115 2.05 2.58 -3.85
CA ALA A 115 3.34 2.92 -4.43
C ALA A 115 3.25 3.24 -5.93
N GLN A 116 2.38 2.56 -6.68
CA GLN A 116 2.10 2.91 -8.07
C GLN A 116 1.39 4.27 -8.19
N GLU A 117 0.45 4.57 -7.30
CA GLU A 117 -0.18 5.90 -7.19
C GLU A 117 0.89 6.99 -7.05
N GLU A 118 1.84 6.80 -6.12
CA GLU A 118 2.91 7.77 -5.88
C GLU A 118 3.84 7.93 -7.10
N GLU A 119 4.21 6.83 -7.76
CA GLU A 119 5.02 6.89 -9.00
C GLU A 119 4.30 7.67 -10.10
N ALA A 120 3.00 7.39 -10.33
CA ALA A 120 2.19 8.12 -11.30
C ALA A 120 2.04 9.61 -10.95
N ARG A 121 1.89 9.94 -9.65
CA ARG A 121 1.82 11.33 -9.18
C ARG A 121 3.11 12.09 -9.44
N VAL A 122 4.27 11.48 -9.17
CA VAL A 122 5.58 12.09 -9.47
C VAL A 122 5.73 12.35 -10.97
N LEU A 123 5.35 11.39 -11.82
CA LEU A 123 5.36 11.58 -13.27
C LEU A 123 4.43 12.71 -13.72
N ALA A 124 3.24 12.83 -13.13
CA ALA A 124 2.33 13.93 -13.39
C ALA A 124 2.95 15.29 -13.01
N GLU A 125 3.60 15.38 -11.85
CA GLU A 125 4.25 16.60 -11.38
C GLU A 125 5.43 17.03 -12.27
N GLU A 126 6.28 16.09 -12.66
CA GLU A 126 7.38 16.33 -13.60
C GLU A 126 6.85 16.82 -14.95
N GLN A 127 5.78 16.19 -15.43
CA GLN A 127 5.13 16.54 -16.70
C GLN A 127 4.49 17.94 -16.64
N LEU A 128 3.82 18.28 -15.55
CA LEU A 128 3.25 19.62 -15.35
C LEU A 128 4.34 20.70 -15.29
N ALA A 129 5.46 20.44 -14.61
CA ALA A 129 6.59 21.36 -14.55
C ALA A 129 7.23 21.56 -15.93
N PHE A 130 7.38 20.50 -16.73
CA PHE A 130 7.82 20.60 -18.12
C PHE A 130 6.85 21.45 -18.97
N THR A 131 5.55 21.20 -18.82
CA THR A 131 4.48 21.91 -19.52
C THR A 131 4.49 23.42 -19.20
N GLU A 132 4.73 23.79 -17.94
CA GLU A 132 4.86 25.19 -17.52
C GLU A 132 6.09 25.86 -18.17
N ALA A 133 7.22 25.16 -18.20
CA ALA A 133 8.43 25.65 -18.87
C ALA A 133 8.20 25.83 -20.37
N LEU A 134 7.49 24.88 -21.01
CA LEU A 134 7.11 24.95 -22.41
C LEU A 134 6.21 26.16 -22.70
N ALA A 135 5.17 26.38 -21.91
CA ALA A 135 4.30 27.55 -22.05
C ALA A 135 5.10 28.87 -21.96
N THR A 136 6.00 28.97 -20.98
CA THR A 136 6.88 30.14 -20.79
C THR A 136 7.80 30.36 -22.00
N ALA A 137 8.39 29.29 -22.53
CA ALA A 137 9.27 29.37 -23.70
C ALA A 137 8.52 29.80 -24.97
N LEU A 138 7.29 29.29 -25.17
CA LEU A 138 6.43 29.67 -26.29
C LEU A 138 6.02 31.14 -26.22
N GLU A 139 5.67 31.65 -25.04
CA GLU A 139 5.34 33.06 -24.85
C GLU A 139 6.54 33.97 -25.13
N ALA A 140 7.71 33.65 -24.56
CA ALA A 140 8.94 34.40 -24.80
C ALA A 140 9.35 34.38 -26.28
N GLN A 141 9.22 33.22 -26.96
CA GLN A 141 9.45 33.11 -28.40
C GLN A 141 8.52 34.02 -29.19
N ALA A 142 7.22 34.06 -28.86
CA ALA A 142 6.24 34.92 -29.51
C ALA A 142 6.51 36.42 -29.30
N ALA A 143 7.02 36.79 -28.12
CA ALA A 143 7.45 38.15 -27.79
C ALA A 143 8.78 38.55 -28.45
N GLY A 144 9.55 37.58 -28.95
CA GLY A 144 10.92 37.80 -29.44
C GLY A 144 11.94 37.98 -28.31
N ASP A 145 11.59 37.58 -27.10
CA ASP A 145 12.44 37.60 -25.92
C ASP A 145 13.37 36.37 -25.88
N PRO A 146 14.50 36.42 -25.15
CA PRO A 146 15.35 35.25 -24.94
C PRO A 146 14.58 34.13 -24.22
N PHE A 147 14.68 32.91 -24.74
CA PHE A 147 14.07 31.71 -24.16
C PHE A 147 15.07 30.55 -24.16
N ASP A 148 14.76 29.50 -23.40
CA ASP A 148 15.53 28.26 -23.43
C ASP A 148 15.09 27.41 -24.63
N ALA A 149 15.97 27.28 -25.62
CA ALA A 149 15.66 26.54 -26.84
C ALA A 149 15.53 25.03 -26.59
N GLU A 150 16.20 24.48 -25.56
CA GLU A 150 16.18 23.04 -25.28
C GLU A 150 14.75 22.56 -24.94
N VAL A 151 13.91 23.43 -24.36
CA VAL A 151 12.52 23.12 -24.02
C VAL A 151 11.64 22.96 -25.26
N LEU A 152 11.98 23.63 -26.37
CA LEU A 152 11.25 23.53 -27.65
C LEU A 152 11.86 22.50 -28.59
N GLU A 153 13.04 21.98 -28.28
CA GLU A 153 13.69 20.98 -29.10
C GLU A 153 13.00 19.62 -28.93
N PRO A 154 12.74 18.89 -30.03
CA PRO A 154 12.16 17.56 -29.94
C PRO A 154 13.12 16.62 -29.21
N PRO A 155 12.62 15.65 -28.44
CA PRO A 155 13.44 14.76 -27.61
C PRO A 155 14.38 13.84 -28.43
N TYR A 156 14.15 13.71 -29.73
CA TYR A 156 15.02 12.98 -30.65
C TYR A 156 14.89 13.49 -32.10
N GLU A 157 15.90 13.18 -32.92
CA GLU A 157 15.96 13.61 -34.32
C GLU A 157 14.77 13.07 -35.12
N GLY A 158 13.99 13.98 -35.70
CA GLY A 158 12.84 13.65 -36.53
C GLY A 158 11.50 13.53 -35.79
N ALA A 159 11.46 13.77 -34.47
CA ALA A 159 10.21 14.03 -33.76
C ALA A 159 9.69 15.44 -34.05
N ASP A 160 8.38 15.59 -33.94
CA ASP A 160 7.74 16.90 -33.90
C ASP A 160 8.09 17.62 -32.58
N PRO A 161 8.19 18.96 -32.59
CA PRO A 161 8.37 19.73 -31.35
C PRO A 161 7.24 19.46 -30.35
N PRO A 162 7.49 19.58 -29.04
CA PRO A 162 6.45 19.38 -28.04
C PRO A 162 5.33 20.43 -28.20
N GLU A 163 4.08 19.97 -28.19
CA GLU A 163 2.89 20.82 -28.24
C GLU A 163 2.27 20.92 -26.85
N LEU A 164 1.93 22.14 -26.42
CA LEU A 164 1.41 22.39 -25.07
C LEU A 164 0.19 21.54 -24.73
N ALA A 165 -0.73 21.35 -25.69
CA ALA A 165 -1.91 20.52 -25.52
C ALA A 165 -1.56 19.04 -25.28
N ASP A 166 -0.63 18.49 -26.04
CA ASP A 166 -0.19 17.09 -25.93
C ASP A 166 0.47 16.83 -24.56
N GLU A 167 1.30 17.76 -24.09
CA GLU A 167 1.98 17.63 -22.79
C GLU A 167 0.99 17.74 -21.61
N LEU A 168 -0.03 18.59 -21.71
CA LEU A 168 -1.14 18.65 -20.75
C LEU A 168 -1.97 17.36 -20.76
N TRP A 169 -2.27 16.81 -21.95
CA TRP A 169 -2.94 15.52 -22.08
C TRP A 169 -2.15 14.41 -21.38
N LEU A 170 -0.83 14.38 -21.54
CA LEU A 170 0.04 13.42 -20.86
C LEU A 170 0.04 13.60 -19.34
N ALA A 171 0.08 14.83 -18.83
CA ALA A 171 -0.07 15.08 -17.39
C ALA A 171 -1.42 14.58 -16.85
N SER A 172 -2.51 14.85 -17.57
CA SER A 172 -3.85 14.39 -17.19
C SER A 172 -3.95 12.86 -17.16
N TYR A 173 -3.24 12.17 -18.06
CA TYR A 173 -3.17 10.72 -18.10
C TYR A 173 -2.52 10.15 -16.83
N TYR A 174 -1.38 10.70 -16.40
CA TYR A 174 -0.71 10.25 -15.18
C TYR A 174 -1.55 10.51 -13.92
N LEU A 175 -2.26 11.63 -13.85
CA LEU A 175 -3.18 11.92 -12.74
C LEU A 175 -4.33 10.92 -12.66
N ARG A 176 -4.88 10.51 -13.80
CA ARG A 176 -5.92 9.46 -13.85
C ARG A 176 -5.39 8.10 -13.43
N ASP A 177 -4.19 7.72 -13.87
CA ASP A 177 -3.54 6.47 -13.46
C ASP A 177 -3.27 6.44 -11.94
N ALA A 178 -2.87 7.57 -11.37
CA ALA A 178 -2.74 7.73 -9.92
C ALA A 178 -4.09 7.57 -9.21
N ALA A 179 -5.14 8.21 -9.72
CA ALA A 179 -6.49 8.09 -9.16
C ALA A 179 -7.04 6.66 -9.20
N ASP A 180 -6.87 5.96 -10.33
CA ASP A 180 -7.27 4.56 -10.48
C ASP A 180 -6.52 3.67 -9.48
N SER A 181 -5.22 3.92 -9.27
CA SER A 181 -4.41 3.18 -8.29
C SER A 181 -4.89 3.44 -6.86
N ALA A 182 -5.22 4.69 -6.51
CA ALA A 182 -5.79 5.06 -5.22
C ALA A 182 -7.17 4.41 -4.98
N ALA A 183 -8.02 4.35 -6.01
CA ALA A 183 -9.32 3.69 -5.97
C ALA A 183 -9.20 2.20 -5.66
N LEU A 184 -8.31 1.51 -6.38
CA LEU A 184 -8.05 0.09 -6.18
C LEU A 184 -7.40 -0.20 -4.82
N ALA A 185 -6.59 0.73 -4.30
CA ALA A 185 -6.02 0.61 -2.96
C ALA A 185 -7.10 0.72 -1.89
N ALA A 186 -8.02 1.67 -2.02
CA ALA A 186 -9.19 1.78 -1.15
C ALA A 186 -10.05 0.52 -1.18
N GLU A 187 -10.31 -0.05 -2.36
CA GLU A 187 -11.02 -1.32 -2.52
C GLU A 187 -10.31 -2.46 -1.78
N ALA A 188 -8.98 -2.58 -1.92
CA ALA A 188 -8.20 -3.62 -1.27
C ALA A 188 -8.26 -3.52 0.26
N LEU A 189 -8.17 -2.30 0.81
CA LEU A 189 -8.28 -2.03 2.24
C LEU A 189 -9.69 -2.26 2.78
N ALA A 190 -10.72 -2.08 1.95
CA ALA A 190 -12.12 -2.29 2.29
C ALA A 190 -12.58 -3.76 2.20
N ASP A 191 -11.69 -4.71 1.89
CA ASP A 191 -12.06 -6.12 1.74
C ASP A 191 -12.64 -6.67 3.06
N PRO A 192 -13.84 -7.30 3.05
CA PRO A 192 -14.46 -7.84 4.26
C PRO A 192 -13.60 -8.87 5.01
N ALA A 193 -12.67 -9.54 4.33
CA ALA A 193 -11.73 -10.45 4.97
C ALA A 193 -10.73 -9.74 5.88
N CYS A 194 -10.54 -8.43 5.71
CA CYS A 194 -9.74 -7.58 6.57
C CYS A 194 -10.50 -6.96 7.74
N ALA A 195 -11.84 -7.06 7.75
CA ALA A 195 -12.61 -6.60 8.90
C ALA A 195 -12.34 -7.51 10.11
N PRO A 196 -11.98 -6.96 11.28
CA PRO A 196 -11.86 -7.76 12.49
C PRO A 196 -13.20 -8.45 12.76
N PRO A 197 -13.19 -9.73 13.21
CA PRO A 197 -14.43 -10.42 13.52
C PRO A 197 -15.18 -9.58 14.54
N ALA A 198 -16.47 -9.29 14.27
CA ALA A 198 -17.29 -8.50 15.17
C ALA A 198 -17.09 -9.02 16.59
N SER A 199 -16.49 -8.18 17.44
CA SER A 199 -16.29 -8.49 18.85
C SER A 199 -17.63 -8.98 19.36
N GLN A 200 -17.72 -10.29 19.67
CA GLN A 200 -18.88 -10.84 20.32
C GLN A 200 -18.89 -10.17 21.68
N GLY A 201 -19.61 -9.05 21.76
CA GLY A 201 -19.71 -8.22 22.94
C GLY A 201 -19.88 -9.14 24.13
N GLY A 202 -18.90 -9.08 25.03
CA GLY A 202 -18.81 -9.94 26.19
C GLY A 202 -20.19 -10.02 26.81
N GLY A 203 -20.82 -11.20 26.69
CA GLY A 203 -22.00 -11.49 27.47
C GLY A 203 -21.59 -11.30 28.90
N ASP A 204 -22.33 -10.43 29.61
CA ASP A 204 -22.20 -10.15 31.03
C ASP A 204 -22.06 -11.48 31.79
N GLY A 205 -20.82 -11.92 31.97
CA GLY A 205 -20.46 -13.09 32.74
C GLY A 205 -20.40 -12.62 34.18
N GLU A 206 -21.55 -12.66 34.83
CA GLU A 206 -21.72 -12.39 36.25
C GLU A 206 -20.61 -13.09 37.05
N ASP A 207 -20.03 -12.29 37.93
CA ASP A 207 -19.00 -12.63 38.89
C ASP A 207 -19.31 -13.92 39.66
N ASP A 208 -18.43 -14.92 39.55
CA ASP A 208 -18.27 -15.93 40.59
C ASP A 208 -16.79 -15.95 41.00
N GLU A 209 -16.50 -15.12 42.00
CA GLU A 209 -15.28 -15.11 42.79
C GLU A 209 -15.15 -16.45 43.55
N ASP A 210 -14.25 -17.32 43.12
CA ASP A 210 -13.71 -18.38 43.96
C ASP A 210 -12.18 -18.22 44.06
N GLU A 211 -11.77 -17.45 45.07
CA GLU A 211 -10.39 -17.37 45.56
C GLU A 211 -9.91 -18.76 46.00
N ALA A 212 -8.92 -19.31 45.28
CA ALA A 212 -8.12 -20.43 45.77
C ALA A 212 -6.76 -19.92 46.30
N PRO A 213 -6.30 -20.35 47.49
CA PRO A 213 -5.04 -19.90 48.07
C PRO A 213 -3.82 -20.48 47.33
N GLN A 214 -2.89 -19.59 46.96
CA GLN A 214 -1.61 -19.93 46.32
C GLN A 214 -0.62 -20.57 47.30
N ASP A 215 -0.02 -21.69 46.87
CA ASP A 215 1.06 -22.43 47.53
C ASP A 215 2.42 -21.74 47.27
N PRO A 216 3.15 -21.28 48.28
CA PRO A 216 4.39 -20.53 48.10
C PRO A 216 5.61 -21.46 48.14
N SER A 217 5.81 -22.28 47.11
CA SER A 217 7.09 -22.99 46.94
C SER A 217 7.39 -23.40 45.50
N ASP A 218 7.76 -22.45 44.63
CA ASP A 218 8.53 -22.78 43.42
C ASP A 218 9.57 -21.69 43.08
N PRO A 219 10.87 -22.02 42.95
CA PRO A 219 11.91 -21.06 42.61
C PRO A 219 11.95 -20.76 41.10
N GLN A 220 11.51 -19.55 40.76
CA GLN A 220 11.89 -18.68 39.63
C GLN A 220 12.64 -19.29 38.44
N ASP A 221 11.92 -19.48 37.33
CA ASP A 221 12.46 -19.55 35.96
C ASP A 221 12.28 -18.16 35.29
N PRO A 222 13.35 -17.44 34.91
CA PRO A 222 13.23 -16.11 34.32
C PRO A 222 13.25 -16.18 32.78
N SER A 223 12.15 -16.60 32.17
CA SER A 223 11.92 -16.39 30.73
C SER A 223 10.46 -16.62 30.34
N ASP A 224 9.59 -15.69 30.72
CA ASP A 224 8.30 -15.47 30.04
C ASP A 224 8.24 -14.01 29.58
N PRO A 225 8.15 -13.73 28.26
CA PRO A 225 7.80 -12.40 27.79
C PRO A 225 6.35 -12.11 28.16
N GLN A 226 6.17 -10.96 28.79
CA GLN A 226 4.88 -10.43 29.22
C GLN A 226 3.87 -10.42 28.06
N ASP A 227 2.86 -11.26 28.19
CA ASP A 227 1.61 -11.18 27.44
C ASP A 227 0.86 -9.94 27.92
N GLN A 228 1.17 -8.79 27.31
CA GLN A 228 0.40 -7.56 27.48
C GLN A 228 -0.88 -7.70 26.65
N GLY A 229 -1.95 -8.16 27.31
CA GLY A 229 -3.32 -8.00 26.83
C GLY A 229 -3.68 -6.51 26.76
N GLY A 230 -3.26 -5.86 25.69
CA GLY A 230 -3.62 -4.49 25.34
C GLY A 230 -4.97 -4.47 24.64
N ASP A 231 -5.91 -3.80 25.29
CA ASP A 231 -7.08 -3.08 24.75
C ASP A 231 -7.28 -3.15 23.21
N GLY A 232 -8.01 -4.15 22.73
CA GLY A 232 -8.30 -4.40 21.31
C GLY A 232 -9.32 -3.45 20.68
N GLY A 233 -9.32 -2.17 21.06
CA GLY A 233 -10.26 -1.15 20.56
C GLY A 233 -9.60 -0.02 19.74
N GLN A 234 -8.27 -0.01 19.61
CA GLN A 234 -7.54 1.05 18.89
C GLN A 234 -7.19 0.71 17.43
N ASP A 235 -7.19 -0.57 17.05
CA ASP A 235 -6.79 -0.98 15.69
C ASP A 235 -7.88 -0.70 14.65
N ASP A 236 -9.16 -0.87 15.00
CA ASP A 236 -10.31 -0.66 14.11
C ASP A 236 -10.41 0.78 13.56
N ALA A 237 -9.94 1.77 14.33
CA ALA A 237 -9.99 3.17 13.92
C ALA A 237 -8.89 3.57 12.92
N ALA A 238 -7.76 2.84 12.93
CA ALA A 238 -6.64 3.11 12.04
C ALA A 238 -6.92 2.63 10.61
N ASP A 239 -7.56 1.46 10.48
CA ASP A 239 -7.86 0.86 9.18
C ASP A 239 -8.92 1.67 8.41
N ASP A 240 -10.02 2.05 9.07
CA ASP A 240 -11.07 2.91 8.48
C ASP A 240 -10.53 4.29 8.08
N PHE A 241 -9.53 4.82 8.81
CA PHE A 241 -8.86 6.06 8.43
C PHE A 241 -8.06 5.90 7.12
N SER A 242 -7.33 4.79 6.96
CA SER A 242 -6.51 4.54 5.77
C SER A 242 -7.35 4.41 4.49
N GLN A 243 -8.50 3.72 4.57
CA GLN A 243 -9.45 3.59 3.47
C GLN A 243 -10.00 4.96 3.05
N ARG A 244 -10.56 5.72 4.01
CA ARG A 244 -11.15 7.03 3.73
C ARG A 244 -10.12 8.02 3.16
N GLN A 245 -8.87 7.93 3.60
CA GLN A 245 -7.78 8.73 3.05
C GLN A 245 -7.45 8.37 1.58
N ALA A 246 -7.46 7.08 1.22
CA ALA A 246 -7.26 6.65 -0.17
C ALA A 246 -8.41 7.10 -1.08
N GLU A 247 -9.66 6.98 -0.62
CA GLU A 247 -10.84 7.45 -1.36
C GLU A 247 -10.80 8.98 -1.59
N GLN A 248 -10.41 9.74 -0.57
CA GLN A 248 -10.29 11.19 -0.70
C GLN A 248 -9.20 11.58 -1.70
N ARG A 249 -8.03 10.95 -1.64
CA ARG A 249 -6.93 11.18 -2.60
C ARG A 249 -7.36 10.88 -4.04
N MET A 250 -8.10 9.79 -4.26
CA MET A 250 -8.67 9.49 -5.58
C MET A 250 -9.53 10.64 -6.10
N LEU A 251 -10.44 11.19 -5.28
CA LEU A 251 -11.31 12.29 -5.70
C LEU A 251 -10.51 13.56 -6.04
N ASP A 252 -9.53 13.91 -5.19
CA ASP A 252 -8.67 15.07 -5.41
C ASP A 252 -7.86 14.94 -6.72
N LEU A 253 -7.34 13.74 -7.02
CA LEU A 253 -6.61 13.45 -8.27
C LEU A 253 -7.53 13.51 -9.50
N LEU A 254 -8.77 13.03 -9.40
CA LEU A 254 -9.74 13.11 -10.50
C LEU A 254 -10.16 14.56 -10.80
N GLU A 255 -10.34 15.37 -9.76
CA GLU A 255 -10.60 16.81 -9.91
C GLU A 255 -9.44 17.49 -10.63
N LEU A 256 -8.21 17.28 -10.16
CA LEU A 256 -7.02 17.84 -10.79
C LEU A 256 -6.83 17.37 -12.24
N ALA A 257 -7.08 16.09 -12.53
CA ALA A 257 -7.02 15.56 -13.90
C ALA A 257 -8.04 16.24 -14.82
N GLY A 258 -9.26 16.49 -14.34
CA GLY A 258 -10.30 17.20 -15.07
C GLY A 258 -9.95 18.66 -15.34
N ASP A 259 -9.25 19.31 -14.42
CA ASP A 259 -8.74 20.67 -14.60
C ASP A 259 -7.67 20.73 -15.68
N VAL A 260 -6.69 19.83 -15.64
CA VAL A 260 -5.61 19.74 -16.63
C VAL A 260 -6.16 19.40 -18.03
N GLU A 261 -7.16 18.53 -18.12
CA GLU A 261 -7.83 18.21 -19.39
C GLU A 261 -8.54 19.43 -20.00
N ARG A 262 -9.19 20.27 -19.17
CA ARG A 262 -9.79 21.53 -19.64
C ARG A 262 -8.73 22.51 -20.14
N LEU A 263 -7.57 22.56 -19.50
CA LEU A 263 -6.42 23.35 -19.99
C LEU A 263 -5.91 22.80 -21.33
N ALA A 264 -5.78 21.48 -21.46
CA ALA A 264 -5.33 20.83 -22.69
C ALA A 264 -6.25 21.17 -23.86
N GLN A 265 -7.57 21.05 -23.65
CA GLN A 265 -8.57 21.38 -24.67
C GLN A 265 -8.51 22.85 -25.07
N ALA A 266 -8.38 23.77 -24.11
CA ALA A 266 -8.25 25.19 -24.41
C ALA A 266 -6.95 25.53 -25.15
N ALA A 267 -5.85 24.82 -24.87
CA ALA A 267 -4.60 24.95 -25.60
C ALA A 267 -4.76 24.49 -27.06
N GLU A 268 -5.44 23.37 -27.28
CA GLU A 268 -5.74 22.85 -28.63
C GLU A 268 -6.65 23.80 -29.43
N ASP A 269 -7.67 24.37 -28.77
CA ASP A 269 -8.61 25.31 -29.38
C ASP A 269 -8.04 26.73 -29.54
N GLY A 270 -6.86 27.01 -28.96
CA GLY A 270 -6.24 28.34 -28.95
C GLY A 270 -6.98 29.37 -28.09
N THR A 271 -7.72 28.92 -27.08
CA THR A 271 -8.57 29.75 -26.20
C THR A 271 -8.03 29.83 -24.76
N LEU A 272 -6.71 29.68 -24.57
CA LEU A 272 -6.08 29.78 -23.25
C LEU A 272 -6.37 31.12 -22.54
N GLU A 273 -6.50 32.22 -23.29
CA GLU A 273 -6.80 33.56 -22.75
C GLU A 273 -8.21 33.68 -22.14
N ASP A 274 -9.14 32.80 -22.52
CA ASP A 274 -10.54 32.82 -22.08
C ASP A 274 -10.80 31.91 -20.87
N LEU A 275 -9.77 31.22 -20.37
CA LEU A 275 -9.93 30.34 -19.22
C LEU A 275 -10.07 31.16 -17.93
N PRO A 276 -11.06 30.84 -17.08
CA PRO A 276 -11.09 31.41 -15.74
C PRO A 276 -9.81 30.99 -15.01
N GLU A 277 -9.15 31.94 -14.32
CA GLU A 277 -7.96 31.60 -13.54
C GLU A 277 -8.27 30.40 -12.64
N PRO A 278 -7.39 29.38 -12.57
CA PRO A 278 -7.59 28.21 -11.73
C PRO A 278 -7.80 28.68 -10.28
N GLY A 279 -8.97 28.37 -9.71
CA GLY A 279 -9.41 28.88 -8.40
C GLY A 279 -10.39 30.08 -8.43
N ALA A 280 -10.80 30.56 -9.60
CA ALA A 280 -11.82 31.60 -9.74
C ALA A 280 -13.27 31.08 -9.68
N GLY A 281 -13.46 29.76 -9.56
CA GLY A 281 -14.69 29.25 -8.95
C GLY A 281 -14.74 29.81 -7.54
N GLU A 282 -15.87 30.40 -7.13
CA GLU A 282 -16.13 30.88 -5.78
C GLU A 282 -16.00 29.74 -4.75
N GLN A 283 -14.78 29.26 -4.49
CA GLN A 283 -14.40 28.87 -3.16
C GLN A 283 -14.35 30.19 -2.40
N GLU A 284 -15.52 30.56 -1.88
CA GLU A 284 -15.68 31.52 -0.81
C GLU A 284 -14.69 31.06 0.26
N THR A 285 -13.43 31.55 0.21
CA THR A 285 -12.43 31.27 1.25
C THR A 285 -13.14 31.61 2.53
N PRO A 286 -13.46 30.62 3.39
CA PRO A 286 -14.28 30.88 4.55
C PRO A 286 -13.61 32.02 5.29
N ASP A 287 -14.39 33.05 5.62
CA ASP A 287 -13.88 34.16 6.42
C ASP A 287 -13.03 33.55 7.53
N PRO A 288 -11.75 33.93 7.70
CA PRO A 288 -10.90 33.33 8.72
C PRO A 288 -11.58 33.31 10.10
N ALA A 289 -12.50 34.24 10.36
CA ALA A 289 -13.35 34.22 11.54
C ALA A 289 -14.37 33.06 11.57
N GLN A 290 -14.98 32.70 10.43
CA GLN A 290 -15.86 31.53 10.31
C GLN A 290 -15.08 30.22 10.43
N ALA A 291 -13.90 30.11 9.79
CA ALA A 291 -13.05 28.93 9.90
C ALA A 291 -12.57 28.69 11.36
N GLU A 292 -12.25 29.76 12.08
CA GLU A 292 -11.89 29.68 13.50
C GLU A 292 -13.10 29.35 14.39
N ALA A 293 -14.28 29.92 14.08
CA ALA A 293 -15.52 29.62 14.79
C ALA A 293 -15.94 28.14 14.66
N GLU A 294 -15.86 27.57 13.46
CA GLU A 294 -16.11 26.14 13.25
C GLU A 294 -15.09 25.27 13.98
N ARG A 295 -13.80 25.66 13.96
CA ARG A 295 -12.75 24.95 14.69
C ARG A 295 -13.04 24.94 16.20
N GLN A 296 -13.51 26.07 16.75
CA GLN A 296 -13.90 26.14 18.16
C GLN A 296 -15.16 25.33 18.46
N GLN A 297 -16.15 25.29 17.55
CA GLN A 297 -17.34 24.45 17.69
C GLN A 297 -16.99 22.96 17.73
N ARG A 298 -16.14 22.48 16.81
CA ARG A 298 -15.67 21.09 16.80
C ARG A 298 -14.91 20.72 18.06
N LEU A 299 -14.09 21.64 18.59
CA LEU A 299 -13.40 21.45 19.87
C LEU A 299 -14.38 21.39 21.05
N ALA A 300 -15.43 22.21 21.04
CA ALA A 300 -16.46 22.21 22.08
C ALA A 300 -17.29 20.92 22.06
N GLU A 301 -17.66 20.41 20.88
CA GLU A 301 -18.36 19.13 20.73
C GLU A 301 -17.51 17.95 21.21
N ARG A 302 -16.23 17.92 20.82
CA ARG A 302 -15.30 16.86 21.24
C ARG A 302 -15.05 16.88 22.75
N ASN A 303 -14.89 18.07 23.33
CA ASN A 303 -14.74 18.20 24.78
C ASN A 303 -16.05 17.90 25.54
N GLY A 304 -17.21 18.18 24.94
CA GLY A 304 -18.52 17.83 25.49
C GLY A 304 -18.78 16.32 25.53
N GLN A 305 -18.30 15.58 24.53
CA GLN A 305 -18.36 14.11 24.52
C GLN A 305 -17.36 13.47 25.50
N ALA A 306 -16.20 14.08 25.71
CA ALA A 306 -15.19 13.59 26.67
C ALA A 306 -15.56 13.89 28.14
N GLY A 307 -16.38 14.90 28.42
CA GLY A 307 -16.72 15.34 29.78
C GLY A 307 -17.81 14.54 30.50
N GLY A 308 -18.32 13.45 29.91
CA GLY A 308 -19.41 12.64 30.48
C GLY A 308 -19.00 11.64 31.57
N GLY A 309 -17.70 11.47 31.86
CA GLY A 309 -17.22 10.46 32.79
C GLY A 309 -16.14 10.96 33.73
N ALA A 310 -16.36 10.74 35.02
CA ALA A 310 -15.42 10.80 36.14
C ALA A 310 -15.03 12.20 36.66
N GLY A 311 -15.57 12.53 37.85
CA GLY A 311 -14.97 13.49 38.75
C GLY A 311 -13.94 12.84 39.69
N LEU A 312 -13.17 13.72 40.35
CA LEU A 312 -12.23 13.46 41.48
C LEU A 312 -10.93 12.77 41.03
N GLU A 313 -9.70 13.18 41.36
CA GLU A 313 -9.13 13.99 42.44
C GLU A 313 -7.76 14.56 41.99
N GLU A 314 -7.45 15.81 42.35
CA GLU A 314 -6.09 16.40 42.35
C GLU A 314 -5.23 15.76 43.45
N PRO A 315 -3.89 15.60 43.28
CA PRO A 315 -2.99 16.71 43.63
C PRO A 315 -1.63 16.78 42.91
N GLY A 316 -1.05 17.98 42.96
CA GLY A 316 0.33 18.15 43.43
C GLY A 316 1.40 18.35 42.36
N GLY A 317 1.78 19.61 42.18
CA GLY A 317 2.87 20.02 41.30
C GLY A 317 4.28 19.76 41.84
N ALA A 318 5.25 19.80 40.92
CA ALA A 318 6.64 20.12 41.21
C ALA A 318 7.31 20.64 39.93
N GLU A 319 7.77 21.88 40.02
CA GLU A 319 8.56 22.61 39.03
C GLU A 319 10.01 22.08 38.99
N GLY A 320 10.63 22.09 37.81
CA GLY A 320 12.07 21.88 37.65
C GLY A 320 12.55 22.23 36.22
N PRO A 321 13.44 23.21 36.04
CA PRO A 321 13.92 23.66 34.72
C PRO A 321 15.26 23.01 34.34
N GLY A 322 15.49 22.76 33.04
CA GLY A 322 16.79 22.27 32.57
C GLY A 322 16.98 22.11 31.06
N THR A 323 17.42 23.19 30.40
CA THR A 323 18.56 23.26 29.45
C THR A 323 18.70 22.26 28.27
N ALA A 324 18.29 22.70 27.06
CA ALA A 324 19.03 22.84 25.77
C ALA A 324 20.02 21.74 25.24
N PRO A 325 20.62 21.89 24.03
CA PRO A 325 20.15 21.27 22.79
C PRO A 325 21.16 20.25 22.20
N GLY A 326 20.67 19.22 21.50
CA GLY A 326 21.52 18.23 20.83
C GLY A 326 21.03 17.96 19.41
N GLY A 327 21.71 18.55 18.43
CA GLY A 327 21.55 18.22 17.02
C GLY A 327 22.18 16.86 16.71
N GLY A 328 21.45 16.03 15.98
CA GLY A 328 21.91 14.77 15.42
C GLY A 328 21.16 14.51 14.13
N THR A 329 21.85 14.70 13.00
CA THR A 329 21.41 14.26 11.67
C THR A 329 21.32 12.74 11.64
N ALA A 330 20.12 12.20 11.48
CA ALA A 330 19.88 10.80 11.16
C ALA A 330 19.59 10.66 9.65
N PRO A 331 20.19 9.67 8.95
CA PRO A 331 19.72 9.27 7.64
C PRO A 331 18.37 8.57 7.74
N GLY A 332 17.49 8.83 6.77
CA GLY A 332 16.12 8.35 6.72
C GLY A 332 16.03 6.84 6.89
N THR A 333 15.40 6.43 7.99
CA THR A 333 14.83 5.10 8.15
C THR A 333 13.57 5.04 7.30
N GLY A 334 13.64 4.36 6.15
CA GLY A 334 12.45 3.89 5.45
C GLY A 334 11.67 3.01 6.42
N GLY A 335 10.45 3.44 6.74
CA GLY A 335 9.51 2.64 7.53
C GLY A 335 9.12 1.41 6.75
N GLY A 336 9.87 0.32 6.95
CA GLY A 336 9.53 -0.99 6.43
C GLY A 336 8.25 -1.46 7.09
N GLY A 337 7.11 -1.21 6.45
CA GLY A 337 5.87 -1.92 6.73
C GLY A 337 6.16 -3.41 6.62
N GLY A 338 6.18 -4.09 7.76
CA GLY A 338 6.52 -5.51 7.86
C GLY A 338 5.43 -6.37 7.25
N GLY A 339 5.43 -6.48 5.91
CA GLY A 339 4.65 -7.50 5.22
C GLY A 339 5.06 -8.87 5.75
N ARG A 340 4.08 -9.67 6.21
CA ARG A 340 4.31 -11.04 6.65
C ARG A 340 4.58 -11.89 5.41
N ASN A 341 5.82 -12.33 5.21
CA ASN A 341 6.15 -13.27 4.14
C ASN A 341 5.85 -14.72 4.58
N TRP A 342 5.22 -15.51 3.72
CA TRP A 342 4.79 -16.90 3.99
C TRP A 342 5.73 -17.93 3.39
#